data_AF-A0A4Z1A1W5-F1
#
_entry.id   AF-A0A4Z1A1W5-F1
#
_cell.length_a   1.000
_cell.length_b   1.000
_cell.length_c   1.000
_cell.angle_alpha   90.00
_cell.angle_beta   90.00
_cell.angle_gamma   90.00
#
_symmetry.space_group_name_H-M   'P 1'
#
loop_
_entity.id
_entity.type
_entity.pdbx_description
1 polymer ?
#
loop_
_entity_poly.entity_id
_entity_poly.type
_entity_poly.pdbx_seq_one_letter_code
_entity_poly.pdbx_strand_id
1 'polypeptide(L)'
;MFESFSNSEILSGMITPAVLVSACASLIFSTANRLGRIFDRVNLLKSEVELLLEGKRGFQKERMVYLRQQLSVQKKRAVLIQRSMAFLYLATSLFVISSLTLAITLAFAKDYAYIPTVAAITGGICLFLASALLFYESRYNLTFINRQIEFTEFLEREVQEK
;
A
#
# COMPACT_ATOMS: atom_id res chain seq x y z
N MET A 1 -16.71 21.84 36.70
CA MET A 1 -16.29 21.98 35.28
C MET A 1 -15.14 21.05 34.89
N PHE A 2 -14.23 20.67 35.80
CA PHE A 2 -13.11 19.76 35.50
C PHE A 2 -13.32 18.27 35.85
N GLU A 3 -14.40 17.88 36.54
CA GLU A 3 -14.69 16.46 36.82
C GLU A 3 -14.90 15.62 35.56
N SER A 4 -15.31 16.23 34.44
CA SER A 4 -15.53 15.53 33.18
C SER A 4 -14.24 15.00 32.53
N PHE A 5 -13.05 15.49 32.91
CA PHE A 5 -11.77 14.94 32.46
C PHE A 5 -11.36 13.68 33.23
N SER A 6 -12.00 13.39 34.37
CA SER A 6 -11.78 12.17 35.16
C SER A 6 -12.72 11.02 34.73
N ASN A 7 -13.51 11.20 33.67
CA ASN A 7 -14.38 10.17 33.14
C ASN A 7 -13.56 9.15 32.34
N SER A 8 -13.33 7.99 32.96
CA SER A 8 -12.79 6.79 32.32
C SER A 8 -13.50 6.45 30.98
N GLU A 9 -14.76 6.86 30.83
CA GLU A 9 -15.55 6.70 29.61
C GLU A 9 -14.91 7.38 28.38
N ILE A 10 -14.32 8.57 28.52
CA ILE A 10 -13.68 9.27 27.39
C ILE A 10 -12.42 8.51 26.96
N LEU A 11 -11.55 8.18 27.92
CA LEU A 11 -10.32 7.43 27.65
C LEU A 11 -10.61 6.04 27.06
N SER A 12 -11.62 5.35 27.60
CA SER A 12 -12.06 4.03 27.11
C SER A 12 -12.64 4.10 25.71
N GLY A 13 -13.49 5.10 25.41
CA GLY A 13 -14.06 5.31 24.07
C GLY A 13 -13.02 5.64 23.00
N MET A 14 -11.88 6.22 23.40
CA MET A 14 -10.76 6.53 22.51
C MET A 14 -9.87 5.32 22.18
N ILE A 15 -10.02 4.18 22.87
CA ILE A 15 -9.23 2.97 22.62
C ILE A 15 -9.50 2.43 21.21
N THR A 16 -10.76 2.33 20.79
CA THR A 16 -11.10 1.74 19.49
C THR A 16 -10.50 2.52 18.30
N PRO A 17 -10.67 3.85 18.18
CA PRO A 17 -10.00 4.60 17.12
C PRO A 17 -8.47 4.52 17.20
N ALA A 18 -7.88 4.51 18.40
CA ALA A 18 -6.43 4.43 18.57
C ALA A 18 -5.85 3.09 18.06
N VAL A 19 -6.53 1.97 18.33
CA VAL A 19 -6.15 0.64 17.82
C VAL A 19 -6.27 0.60 16.29
N LEU A 20 -7.33 1.16 15.73
CA LEU A 20 -7.52 1.24 14.27
C LEU A 20 -6.46 2.10 13.59
N VAL A 21 -6.08 3.23 14.18
CA VAL A 21 -4.97 4.07 13.70
C VAL A 21 -3.65 3.28 13.71
N SER A 22 -3.40 2.51 14.77
CA SER A 22 -2.19 1.66 14.88
C SER A 22 -2.15 0.57 13.81
N ALA A 23 -3.29 -0.05 13.51
CA ALA A 23 -3.43 -1.00 12.41
C ALA A 23 -3.16 -0.34 11.05
N CYS A 24 -3.72 0.86 10.81
CA CYS A 24 -3.46 1.64 9.60
C CYS A 24 -1.98 1.98 9.47
N ALA A 25 -1.32 2.44 10.54
CA ALA A 25 0.10 2.76 10.55
C ALA A 25 0.96 1.55 10.13
N SER A 26 0.64 0.36 10.65
CA SER A 26 1.32 -0.88 10.30
C SER A 26 1.17 -1.21 8.80
N LEU A 27 -0.04 -1.04 8.25
CA LEU A 27 -0.29 -1.23 6.81
C LEU A 27 0.40 -0.18 5.95
N ILE A 28 0.42 1.09 6.38
CA ILE A 28 1.13 2.18 5.68
C ILE A 28 2.61 1.87 5.62
N PHE A 29 3.22 1.49 6.74
CA PHE A 29 4.65 1.14 6.80
C PHE A 29 4.97 -0.06 5.91
N SER A 30 4.16 -1.13 5.97
CA SER A 30 4.32 -2.29 5.08
C SER A 30 4.24 -1.89 3.60
N THR A 31 3.27 -1.03 3.26
CA THR A 31 3.03 -0.57 1.89
C THR A 31 4.14 0.36 1.41
N ALA A 32 4.71 1.19 2.29
CA ALA A 32 5.86 2.05 1.99
C ALA A 32 7.11 1.22 1.66
N ASN A 33 7.37 0.17 2.43
CA ASN A 33 8.45 -0.77 2.13
C ASN A 33 8.22 -1.51 0.81
N ARG A 34 6.96 -1.84 0.46
CA ARG A 34 6.65 -2.41 -0.86
C ARG A 34 6.94 -1.42 -1.99
N LEU A 35 6.57 -0.15 -1.82
CA LEU A 35 6.83 0.90 -2.83
C LEU A 35 8.33 1.13 -3.03
N GLY A 36 9.12 1.16 -1.94
CA GLY A 36 10.58 1.27 -1.99
C GLY A 36 11.20 0.15 -2.82
N ARG A 37 10.79 -1.11 -2.59
CA ARG A 37 11.26 -2.25 -3.38
C ARG A 37 10.90 -2.15 -4.87
N ILE A 38 9.75 -1.54 -5.22
CA ILE A 38 9.41 -1.28 -6.63
C ILE A 38 10.36 -0.23 -7.21
N PHE A 39 10.63 0.85 -6.49
CA PHE A 39 11.57 1.89 -6.92
C PHE A 39 12.96 1.31 -7.17
N ASP A 40 13.48 0.52 -6.24
CA ASP A 40 14.76 -0.17 -6.38
C ASP A 40 14.76 -1.08 -7.63
N ARG A 41 13.69 -1.85 -7.85
CA ARG A 41 13.57 -2.74 -9.01
C ARG A 41 13.51 -1.98 -10.33
N VAL A 42 12.84 -0.83 -10.37
CA VAL A 42 12.80 0.03 -11.56
C VAL A 42 14.18 0.62 -11.86
N ASN A 43 14.96 1.02 -10.85
CA ASN A 43 16.33 1.47 -11.05
C ASN A 43 17.24 0.37 -11.59
N LEU A 44 17.10 -0.87 -11.10
CA LEU A 44 17.83 -2.03 -11.64
C LEU A 44 17.45 -2.29 -13.10
N LEU A 45 16.15 -2.29 -13.43
CA LEU A 45 15.66 -2.46 -14.80
C LEU A 45 16.19 -1.35 -15.73
N LYS A 46 16.24 -0.11 -15.25
CA LYS A 46 16.81 1.03 -15.99
C LYS A 46 18.29 0.79 -16.32
N SER A 47 19.09 0.41 -15.34
CA SER A 47 20.51 0.07 -15.56
C SER A 47 20.67 -1.08 -16.56
N GLU A 48 19.79 -2.09 -16.52
CA GLU A 48 19.82 -3.18 -17.49
C GLU A 48 19.52 -2.71 -18.92
N VAL A 49 18.57 -1.79 -19.09
CA VAL A 49 18.29 -1.16 -20.39
C VAL A 49 19.50 -0.37 -20.90
N GLU A 50 20.17 0.39 -20.04
CA GLU A 50 21.38 1.15 -20.41
C GLU A 50 22.50 0.22 -20.91
N LEU A 51 22.75 -0.90 -20.21
CA LEU A 51 23.74 -1.91 -20.63
C LEU A 51 23.41 -2.58 -21.96
N LEU A 52 22.13 -2.76 -22.28
CA LEU A 52 21.69 -3.26 -23.58
C LEU A 52 21.99 -2.25 -24.68
N LEU A 53 21.68 -0.97 -24.46
CA LEU A 53 21.95 0.11 -25.41
C LEU A 53 23.44 0.28 -25.72
N GLU A 54 24.32 -0.01 -24.76
CA GLU A 54 25.78 -0.03 -24.94
C GLU A 54 26.30 -1.23 -25.75
N GLY A 55 25.42 -2.14 -26.20
CA GLY A 55 25.80 -3.30 -27.02
C GLY A 55 26.53 -4.42 -26.26
N LYS A 56 26.61 -4.33 -24.93
CA LYS A 56 27.43 -5.23 -24.09
C LYS A 56 26.84 -6.65 -23.89
N ARG A 57 25.69 -6.98 -24.50
CA ARG A 57 25.01 -8.28 -24.32
C ARG A 57 24.43 -8.84 -25.63
N GLY A 58 24.38 -10.17 -25.73
CA GLY A 58 23.65 -10.89 -26.78
C GLY A 58 22.13 -10.87 -26.56
N PHE A 59 21.36 -11.22 -27.60
CA PHE A 59 19.87 -11.29 -27.57
C PHE A 59 19.20 -9.96 -27.18
N GLN A 60 19.67 -8.87 -27.79
CA GLN A 60 19.25 -7.50 -27.50
C GLN A 60 17.74 -7.28 -27.66
N LYS A 61 17.13 -7.85 -28.72
CA LYS A 61 15.70 -7.68 -29.00
C LYS A 61 14.83 -8.40 -27.97
N GLU A 62 15.14 -9.65 -27.67
CA GLU A 62 14.39 -10.52 -26.75
C GLU A 62 14.47 -9.95 -25.32
N ARG A 63 15.67 -9.56 -24.88
CA ARG A 63 15.87 -8.91 -23.58
C ARG A 63 15.14 -7.57 -23.47
N MET A 64 15.14 -6.75 -24.52
CA MET A 64 14.41 -5.48 -24.54
C MET A 64 12.90 -5.68 -24.41
N VAL A 65 12.34 -6.69 -25.11
CA VAL A 65 10.91 -7.05 -24.99
C VAL A 65 10.58 -7.47 -23.56
N TYR A 66 11.40 -8.33 -22.97
CA TYR A 66 11.24 -8.78 -21.58
C TYR A 66 11.32 -7.63 -20.57
N LEU A 67 12.30 -6.72 -20.71
CA LEU A 67 12.45 -5.55 -19.85
C LEU A 67 11.26 -4.60 -19.94
N ARG A 68 10.76 -4.33 -21.16
CA ARG A 68 9.55 -3.51 -21.35
C ARG A 68 8.33 -4.12 -20.68
N GLN A 69 8.18 -5.44 -20.78
CA GLN A 69 7.11 -6.16 -20.10
C GLN A 69 7.24 -6.03 -18.57
N GLN A 70 8.43 -6.20 -18.00
CA GLN A 70 8.66 -6.03 -16.57
C GLN A 70 8.39 -4.60 -16.09
N LEU A 71 8.84 -3.58 -16.82
CA LEU A 71 8.56 -2.18 -16.49
C LEU A 71 7.06 -1.88 -16.50
N SER A 72 6.31 -2.44 -17.47
CA SER A 72 4.85 -2.28 -17.52
C SER A 72 4.14 -2.89 -16.30
N VAL A 73 4.66 -4.01 -15.79
CA VAL A 73 4.16 -4.67 -14.57
C VAL A 73 4.46 -3.82 -13.35
N GLN A 74 5.70 -3.33 -13.21
CA GLN A 74 6.07 -2.47 -12.08
C GLN A 74 5.28 -1.15 -12.05
N LYS A 75 5.01 -0.56 -13.21
CA LYS A 75 4.13 0.62 -13.33
C LYS A 75 2.74 0.36 -12.77
N LYS A 76 2.11 -0.76 -13.15
CA LYS A 76 0.77 -1.13 -12.66
C LYS A 76 0.76 -1.33 -11.15
N ARG A 77 1.78 -2.00 -10.61
CA ARG A 77 1.92 -2.23 -9.17
C ARG A 77 2.12 -0.93 -8.40
N ALA A 78 2.99 -0.04 -8.88
CA ALA A 78 3.23 1.26 -8.25
C ALA A 78 1.94 2.07 -8.10
N VAL A 79 1.12 2.13 -9.16
CA VAL A 79 -0.17 2.83 -9.16
C VAL A 79 -1.12 2.21 -8.13
N LEU A 80 -1.20 0.89 -8.07
CA LEU A 80 -2.09 0.19 -7.14
C LEU A 80 -1.68 0.43 -5.68
N ILE A 81 -0.39 0.33 -5.38
CA ILE A 81 0.19 0.62 -4.06
C ILE A 81 -0.06 2.07 -3.65
N GLN A 82 0.14 3.03 -4.56
CA GLN A 82 -0.08 4.44 -4.28
C GLN A 82 -1.56 4.74 -4.00
N ARG A 83 -2.48 4.12 -4.74
CA ARG A 83 -3.92 4.23 -4.46
C ARG A 83 -4.29 3.63 -3.11
N SER A 84 -3.74 2.46 -2.75
CA SER A 84 -3.93 1.87 -1.42
C SER A 84 -3.44 2.79 -0.31
N MET A 85 -2.26 3.40 -0.46
CA MET A 85 -1.72 4.36 0.51
C MET A 85 -2.66 5.56 0.72
N ALA A 86 -3.20 6.12 -0.37
CA ALA A 86 -4.12 7.25 -0.26
C ALA A 86 -5.36 6.90 0.59
N PHE A 87 -5.94 5.71 0.39
CA PHE A 87 -7.05 5.24 1.22
C PHE A 87 -6.64 4.97 2.67
N LEU A 88 -5.43 4.45 2.93
CA LEU A 88 -4.93 4.25 4.29
C LEU A 88 -4.72 5.58 5.03
N TYR A 89 -4.16 6.59 4.36
CA TYR A 89 -4.01 7.92 4.95
C TYR A 89 -5.37 8.54 5.24
N LEU A 90 -6.33 8.41 4.32
CA LEU A 90 -7.69 8.91 4.51
C LEU A 90 -8.42 8.20 5.66
N ALA A 91 -8.30 6.87 5.75
CA ALA A 91 -8.84 6.10 6.87
C ALA A 91 -8.22 6.54 8.21
N THR A 92 -6.90 6.72 8.25
CA THR A 92 -6.18 7.21 9.44
C THR A 92 -6.69 8.58 9.87
N SER A 93 -6.84 9.52 8.94
CA SER A 93 -7.39 10.85 9.22
C SER A 93 -8.82 10.76 9.76
N LEU A 94 -9.68 9.93 9.18
CA LEU A 94 -11.05 9.74 9.64
C LEU A 94 -11.14 9.13 11.04
N PHE A 95 -10.27 8.18 11.39
CA PHE A 95 -10.21 7.64 12.75
C PHE A 95 -9.72 8.65 13.78
N VAL A 96 -8.73 9.49 13.42
CA VAL A 96 -8.28 10.59 14.28
C VAL A 96 -9.39 11.61 14.48
N ILE A 97 -10.10 12.00 13.40
CA ILE A 97 -11.25 12.90 13.48
C ILE A 97 -12.34 12.30 14.37
N SER A 98 -12.70 11.03 14.16
CA SER A 98 -13.68 10.32 14.98
C SER A 98 -13.30 10.33 16.47
N SER A 99 -12.03 10.05 16.79
CA SER A 99 -11.51 10.09 18.17
C SER A 99 -11.63 11.48 18.79
N LEU A 100 -11.24 12.53 18.05
CA LEU A 100 -11.30 13.91 18.52
C LEU A 100 -12.75 14.38 18.69
N THR A 101 -13.64 14.07 17.75
CA THR A 101 -15.07 14.40 17.84
C THR A 101 -15.74 13.65 18.98
N LEU A 102 -15.34 12.40 19.27
CA LEU A 102 -15.84 11.65 20.42
C LEU A 102 -15.48 12.37 21.73
N ALA A 103 -14.23 12.79 21.89
CA ALA A 103 -13.79 13.53 23.07
C ALA A 103 -14.58 14.85 23.25
N ILE A 104 -14.82 15.59 22.16
CA ILE A 104 -15.55 16.86 22.19
C ILE A 104 -17.04 16.64 22.52
N THR A 105 -17.70 15.67 21.88
CA THR A 105 -19.14 15.39 22.09
C THR A 105 -19.42 14.91 23.52
N LEU A 106 -18.56 14.07 24.09
CA LEU A 106 -18.67 13.66 25.50
C LEU A 106 -18.45 14.81 26.49
N ALA A 107 -17.57 15.76 26.17
CA ALA A 107 -17.24 16.89 27.05
C ALA A 107 -18.24 18.06 26.99
N PHE A 108 -18.78 18.38 25.81
CA PHE A 108 -19.54 19.63 25.60
C PHE A 108 -20.94 19.46 24.98
N ALA A 109 -21.19 18.41 24.18
CA ALA A 109 -22.41 18.33 23.35
C ALA A 109 -22.89 16.89 23.13
N LYS A 110 -23.72 16.39 24.06
CA LYS A 110 -24.30 15.03 23.98
C LYS A 110 -25.27 14.84 22.80
N ASP A 111 -25.89 15.90 22.30
CA ASP A 111 -26.90 15.82 21.24
C ASP A 111 -26.34 15.37 19.87
N TYR A 112 -25.03 15.47 19.66
CA TYR A 112 -24.36 15.11 18.40
C TYR A 112 -23.55 13.81 18.48
N ALA A 113 -23.93 12.89 19.37
CA ALA A 113 -23.21 11.63 19.62
C ALA A 113 -23.07 10.71 18.39
N TYR A 114 -23.83 10.93 17.31
CA TYR A 114 -23.74 10.13 16.08
C TYR A 114 -22.56 10.51 15.15
N ILE A 115 -22.03 11.74 15.26
CA ILE A 115 -20.97 12.24 14.35
C ILE A 115 -19.69 11.40 14.45
N PRO A 116 -19.15 11.08 15.65
CA PRO A 116 -17.98 10.22 15.78
C PRO A 116 -18.17 8.84 15.14
N THR A 117 -19.37 8.26 15.27
CA THR A 117 -19.71 6.94 14.74
C THR A 117 -19.71 6.95 13.20
N VAL A 118 -20.31 7.97 12.58
CA VAL A 118 -20.32 8.11 11.11
C VAL A 118 -18.89 8.28 10.57
N ALA A 119 -18.07 9.09 11.24
CA ALA A 119 -16.66 9.24 10.88
C ALA A 119 -15.88 7.92 11.00
N ALA A 120 -16.10 7.15 12.07
CA ALA A 120 -15.47 5.84 12.28
C ALA A 120 -15.88 4.83 11.20
N ILE A 121 -17.17 4.74 10.87
CA ILE A 121 -17.66 3.82 9.83
C ILE A 121 -17.06 4.17 8.47
N THR A 122 -17.03 5.46 8.14
CA THR A 122 -16.43 5.95 6.88
C THR A 122 -14.94 5.61 6.81
N GLY A 123 -14.21 5.78 7.92
CA GLY A 123 -12.81 5.36 8.04
C GLY A 123 -12.63 3.85 7.85
N GLY A 124 -13.53 3.05 8.43
CA GLY A 124 -13.56 1.59 8.27
C GLY A 124 -13.75 1.15 6.82
N ILE A 125 -14.66 1.80 6.09
CA ILE A 125 -14.86 1.54 4.65
C ILE A 125 -13.58 1.84 3.87
N CYS A 126 -12.91 2.95 4.17
CA CYS A 126 -11.66 3.32 3.50
C CYS A 126 -10.54 2.33 3.80
N LEU A 127 -10.42 1.87 5.05
CA LEU A 127 -9.48 0.82 5.44
C LEU A 127 -9.77 -0.51 4.71
N PHE A 128 -11.05 -0.88 4.57
CA PHE A 128 -11.45 -2.07 3.83
C PHE A 128 -11.08 -1.97 2.35
N LEU A 129 -11.38 -0.84 1.70
CA LEU A 129 -11.01 -0.59 0.30
C LEU A 129 -9.49 -0.64 0.09
N ALA A 130 -8.71 -0.02 1.00
CA ALA A 130 -7.25 -0.11 0.96
C ALA A 130 -6.75 -1.56 1.07
N SER A 131 -7.33 -2.33 2.00
CA SER A 131 -6.96 -3.73 2.21
C SER A 131 -7.30 -4.60 0.99
N ALA A 132 -8.45 -4.36 0.34
CA ALA A 132 -8.83 -5.05 -0.89
C ALA A 132 -7.86 -4.74 -2.04
N LEU A 133 -7.44 -3.48 -2.20
CA LEU A 133 -6.45 -3.09 -3.20
C LEU A 133 -5.09 -3.74 -2.94
N LEU A 134 -4.65 -3.81 -1.68
CA LEU A 134 -3.42 -4.51 -1.30
C LEU A 134 -3.50 -6.02 -1.53
N PHE A 135 -4.67 -6.63 -1.32
CA PHE A 135 -4.90 -8.04 -1.62
C PHE A 135 -4.81 -8.30 -3.14
N TYR A 136 -5.42 -7.43 -3.95
CA TYR A 136 -5.31 -7.50 -5.39
C TYR A 136 -3.86 -7.32 -5.88
N GLU A 137 -3.09 -6.41 -5.26
CA GLU A 137 -1.67 -6.22 -5.55
C GLU A 137 -0.86 -7.48 -5.27
N SER A 138 -1.11 -8.12 -4.13
CA SER A 138 -0.45 -9.36 -3.73
C SER A 138 -0.68 -10.48 -4.75
N ARG A 139 -1.90 -10.59 -5.29
CA ARG A 139 -2.21 -11.56 -6.35
C ARG A 139 -1.47 -11.27 -7.65
N TYR A 140 -1.32 -10.00 -8.02
CA TYR A 140 -0.58 -9.61 -9.23
C TYR A 140 0.92 -9.93 -9.16
N ASN A 141 1.49 -10.02 -7.95
CA ASN A 141 2.89 -10.38 -7.75
C ASN A 141 3.21 -11.82 -8.20
N LEU A 142 2.25 -12.74 -8.17
CA LEU A 142 2.46 -14.12 -8.64
C LEU A 142 2.71 -14.19 -10.15
N THR A 143 1.99 -13.39 -10.93
CA THR A 143 2.20 -13.31 -12.39
C THR A 143 3.60 -12.79 -12.74
N PHE A 144 4.14 -11.88 -11.93
CA PHE A 144 5.50 -11.38 -12.11
C PHE A 144 6.57 -12.45 -11.85
N ILE A 145 6.40 -13.25 -10.79
CA ILE A 145 7.34 -14.33 -10.45
C ILE A 145 7.37 -15.38 -11.56
N ASN A 146 6.21 -15.86 -12.00
CA ASN A 146 6.13 -16.87 -13.06
C ASN A 146 6.82 -16.40 -14.35
N ARG A 147 6.64 -15.12 -14.72
CA ARG A 147 7.27 -14.57 -15.92
C ARG A 147 8.80 -14.45 -15.83
N GLN A 148 9.34 -14.22 -14.63
CA GLN A 148 10.80 -14.25 -14.43
C GLN A 148 11.37 -15.67 -14.52
N ILE A 149 10.62 -16.66 -14.05
CA ILE A 149 11.00 -18.08 -14.14
C ILE A 149 11.04 -18.49 -15.62
N GLU A 150 9.96 -18.24 -16.36
CA GLU A 150 9.88 -18.55 -17.80
C GLU A 150 11.04 -17.92 -18.61
N PHE A 151 11.41 -16.67 -18.30
CA PHE A 151 12.50 -16.01 -19.01
C PHE A 151 13.88 -16.59 -18.64
N THR A 152 14.08 -16.99 -17.38
CA THR A 152 15.30 -17.68 -16.96
C THR A 152 15.44 -19.02 -17.67
N GLU A 153 14.36 -19.81 -17.71
CA GLU A 153 14.31 -21.09 -18.44
C GLU A 153 14.53 -20.94 -19.95
N PHE A 154 14.06 -19.84 -20.55
CA PHE A 154 14.32 -19.52 -21.95
C PHE A 154 15.82 -19.26 -22.19
N LEU A 155 16.47 -18.47 -21.32
CA LEU A 155 17.91 -18.22 -21.43
C LEU A 155 18.75 -19.48 -21.20
N GLU A 156 18.35 -20.36 -20.28
CA GLU A 156 19.05 -21.64 -20.05
C GLU A 156 19.00 -22.55 -21.28
N ARG A 157 17.84 -22.66 -21.94
CA ARG A 157 17.68 -23.45 -23.17
C ARG A 157 18.56 -22.94 -24.30
N GLU A 158 18.57 -21.64 -24.54
CA GLU A 158 19.39 -21.01 -25.59
C GLU A 158 20.91 -21.14 -25.36
N VAL A 159 21.34 -21.31 -24.10
CA VAL A 159 22.75 -21.59 -23.76
C VAL A 159 23.09 -23.07 -23.97
N GLN A 160 22.15 -23.99 -23.72
CA GLN A 160 22.37 -25.43 -23.92
C GLN A 160 22.32 -25.85 -25.40
N GLU A 161 21.62 -25.10 -26.26
CA GLU A 161 21.56 -25.36 -27.70
C GLU A 161 22.77 -24.80 -28.49
N LYS A 162 23.70 -24.09 -27.83
CA LYS A 162 24.96 -23.58 -28.40
C LYS A 162 26.17 -24.38 -27.95
#